data_AF-A0A2A2JET3-F1
#
_entry.id   AF-A0A2A2JET3-F1
#
_cell.length_a   1.000
_cell.length_b   1.000
_cell.length_c   1.000
_cell.angle_alpha   90.00
_cell.angle_beta   90.00
_cell.angle_gamma   90.00
#
_symmetry.space_group_name_H-M   'P 1'
#
loop_
_entity.id
_entity.type
_entity.pdbx_description
1 polymer ?
#
loop_
_entity_poly.entity_id
_entity_poly.type
_entity_poly.pdbx_seq_one_letter_code
_entity_poly.pdbx_strand_id
1 'polypeptide(L)'
;MQNRLVVALCNLKPAKMRGVESCAMVMCASSPEKVEIMEVDPNTAPGTIVICPPFDHIPDAQLHPKKKVWETVSVDLKVDEQGRASWKGHPLVVGDKKTFMTAPSLRNVPVK
;
A
#
# COMPACT_ATOMS: atom_id res chain seq x y z
N MET A 1 12.86 6.85 -9.75
CA MET A 1 12.87 6.57 -8.30
C MET A 1 13.42 7.73 -7.46
N GLN A 2 14.25 8.62 -8.00
CA GLN A 2 14.75 9.77 -7.23
C GLN A 2 13.61 10.73 -6.85
N ASN A 3 13.64 11.25 -5.62
CA ASN A 3 12.72 12.28 -5.09
C ASN A 3 11.23 11.98 -5.35
N ARG A 4 10.82 10.71 -5.20
CA ARG A 4 9.45 10.26 -5.45
C ARG A 4 8.77 9.91 -4.13
N LEU A 5 7.56 10.44 -3.91
CA LEU A 5 6.69 9.97 -2.84
C LEU A 5 6.24 8.54 -3.13
N VAL A 6 6.23 7.72 -2.08
CA VAL A 6 5.80 6.31 -2.14
C VAL A 6 4.92 6.00 -0.94
N VAL A 7 4.02 5.05 -1.12
CA VAL A 7 3.34 4.40 0.01
C VAL A 7 4.11 3.14 0.36
N ALA A 8 4.37 2.93 1.64
CA ALA A 8 5.13 1.79 2.12
C ALA A 8 4.38 1.04 3.23
N LEU A 9 4.48 -0.29 3.21
CA LEU A 9 4.08 -1.15 4.32
C LEU A 9 5.24 -1.26 5.31
N CYS A 10 5.07 -0.64 6.48
CA CYS A 10 6.16 -0.39 7.43
C CYS A 10 6.24 -1.35 8.62
N ASN A 11 5.27 -2.25 8.80
CA ASN A 11 5.22 -3.17 9.95
C ASN A 11 5.47 -4.63 9.57
N LEU A 12 6.02 -4.90 8.38
CA LEU A 12 6.55 -6.22 8.08
C LEU A 12 7.78 -6.52 8.94
N LYS A 13 8.01 -7.79 9.24
CA LYS A 13 9.28 -8.21 9.82
C LYS A 13 10.41 -7.90 8.81
N PRO A 14 11.48 -7.18 9.19
CA PRO A 14 12.60 -6.92 8.30
C PRO A 14 13.20 -8.20 7.73
N ALA A 15 13.60 -8.14 6.47
CA ALA A 15 14.13 -9.28 5.74
C ALA A 15 15.39 -8.89 4.95
N LYS A 16 16.36 -9.80 4.87
CA LYS A 16 17.57 -9.59 4.06
C LYS A 16 17.30 -9.97 2.60
N MET A 17 17.55 -9.02 1.70
CA MET A 17 17.50 -9.21 0.26
C MET A 17 18.92 -9.08 -0.30
N ARG A 18 19.52 -10.20 -0.71
CA ARG A 18 20.90 -10.25 -1.24
C ARG A 18 21.93 -9.59 -0.31
N GLY A 19 21.78 -9.78 1.00
CA GLY A 19 22.68 -9.26 2.03
C GLY A 19 22.33 -7.87 2.58
N VAL A 20 21.41 -7.15 1.95
CA VAL A 20 20.93 -5.83 2.42
C VAL A 20 19.60 -6.01 3.15
N GLU A 21 19.47 -5.41 4.33
CA GLU A 21 18.22 -5.46 5.10
C GLU A 21 17.18 -4.49 4.51
N SER A 22 15.97 -5.01 4.27
CA SER A 22 14.79 -4.23 3.89
C SER A 22 13.82 -4.18 5.07
N CYS A 23 13.48 -2.97 5.49
CA CYS A 23 12.59 -2.71 6.64
C CYS A 23 11.17 -2.32 6.24
N ALA A 24 10.90 -2.14 4.95
CA ALA A 24 9.59 -1.76 4.44
C ALA A 24 9.43 -2.22 2.99
N MET A 25 8.18 -2.29 2.53
CA MET A 25 7.85 -2.68 1.16
C MET A 25 7.08 -1.55 0.48
N VAL A 26 7.52 -1.15 -0.72
CA VAL A 26 6.82 -0.13 -1.53
C VAL A 26 5.59 -0.75 -2.17
N MET A 27 4.43 -0.11 -1.97
CA MET A 27 3.15 -0.55 -2.49
C MET A 27 3.04 -0.25 -3.98
N CYS A 28 2.66 -1.25 -4.77
CA CYS A 28 2.54 -1.16 -6.22
C CYS A 28 1.26 -1.81 -6.74
N ALA A 29 0.64 -1.20 -7.75
CA ALA A 29 -0.34 -1.87 -8.60
C ALA A 29 0.41 -2.78 -9.58
N SER A 30 -0.03 -4.04 -9.72
CA SER A 30 0.69 -5.02 -10.54
C SER A 30 -0.26 -5.84 -11.40
N SER A 31 -0.01 -5.85 -12.72
CA SER A 31 -0.52 -6.81 -13.69
C SER A 31 0.62 -7.73 -14.16
N PRO A 32 0.33 -8.79 -14.95
CA PRO A 32 1.38 -9.61 -15.56
C PRO A 32 2.34 -8.84 -16.49
N GLU A 33 1.89 -7.72 -17.06
CA GLU A 33 2.62 -6.95 -18.07
C GLU A 33 3.27 -5.68 -17.51
N LYS A 34 2.73 -5.14 -16.40
CA LYS A 34 3.11 -3.82 -15.90
C LYS A 34 3.06 -3.76 -14.37
N VAL A 35 3.99 -3.01 -13.81
CA VAL A 35 3.99 -2.62 -12.40
C VAL A 35 4.03 -1.11 -12.31
N GLU A 36 3.14 -0.53 -11.49
CA GLU A 36 3.08 0.90 -11.21
C GLU A 36 3.18 1.16 -9.71
N ILE A 37 4.00 2.13 -9.33
CA ILE A 37 4.10 2.56 -7.94
C ILE A 37 2.84 3.34 -7.59
N MET A 38 2.25 3.03 -6.43
CA MET A 38 1.09 3.77 -5.94
C MET A 38 1.47 5.22 -5.61
N GLU A 39 0.58 6.15 -5.95
CA GLU A 39 0.76 7.58 -5.79
C GLU A 39 -0.20 8.14 -4.74
N VAL A 40 0.16 9.31 -4.23
CA VAL A 40 -0.61 10.12 -3.28
C VAL A 40 -0.51 11.58 -3.72
N ASP A 41 -1.23 12.48 -3.05
CA ASP A 41 -1.11 13.92 -3.32
C ASP A 41 0.36 14.36 -3.21
N PRO A 42 0.91 15.12 -4.20
CA PRO A 42 2.30 15.56 -4.19
C PRO A 42 2.72 16.38 -2.97
N ASN A 43 1.77 17.00 -2.27
CA ASN A 43 2.00 17.78 -1.06
C ASN A 43 1.92 16.93 0.22
N THR A 44 1.71 15.61 0.10
CA THR A 44 1.66 14.71 1.24
C THR A 44 3.01 14.65 1.94
N ALA A 45 3.03 14.97 3.23
CA ALA A 45 4.23 14.86 4.04
C ALA A 45 4.64 13.39 4.24
N PRO A 46 5.94 13.05 4.15
CA PRO A 46 6.42 11.72 4.50
C PRO A 46 6.01 11.31 5.92
N GLY A 47 5.57 10.06 6.09
CA GLY A 47 5.04 9.56 7.36
C GLY A 47 3.53 9.77 7.54
N THR A 48 2.85 10.43 6.59
CA THR A 48 1.39 10.51 6.60
C THR A 48 0.78 9.10 6.49
N ILE A 49 -0.18 8.82 7.37
CA ILE A 49 -0.79 7.49 7.51
C ILE A 49 -1.84 7.27 6.42
N VAL A 50 -1.89 6.06 5.88
CA VAL A 50 -2.96 5.59 5.00
C VAL A 50 -3.92 4.72 5.81
N ILE A 51 -5.21 5.00 5.72
CA ILE A 51 -6.26 4.28 6.46
C ILE A 51 -7.37 3.81 5.51
N CYS A 52 -8.18 2.85 5.95
CA CYS A 52 -9.26 2.28 5.14
C CYS A 52 -10.58 2.31 5.93
N PRO A 53 -11.39 3.38 5.84
CA PRO A 53 -12.67 3.45 6.53
C PRO A 53 -13.68 2.41 6.01
N PRO A 54 -14.53 1.82 6.87
CA PRO A 54 -14.77 2.13 8.27
C PRO A 54 -13.86 1.34 9.22
N PHE A 55 -12.80 0.68 8.73
CA PHE A 55 -11.94 -0.13 9.57
C PHE A 55 -11.05 0.76 10.46
N ASP A 56 -10.99 0.40 11.74
CA ASP A 56 -10.17 1.13 12.71
C ASP A 56 -8.69 0.96 12.43
N HIS A 57 -7.94 2.05 12.56
CA HIS A 57 -6.49 2.05 12.39
C HIS A 57 -5.80 1.57 13.68
N ILE A 58 -5.62 0.26 13.80
CA ILE A 58 -4.96 -0.40 14.93
C ILE A 58 -3.90 -1.39 14.39
N PRO A 59 -2.77 -0.88 13.85
CA PRO A 59 -1.75 -1.74 13.27
C PRO A 59 -0.96 -2.51 14.34
N ASP A 60 -0.61 -3.76 14.03
CA ASP A 60 0.41 -4.48 14.80
C ASP A 60 1.74 -3.72 14.72
N ALA A 61 2.47 -3.65 15.85
CA ALA A 61 3.82 -3.07 15.87
C ALA A 61 4.78 -3.80 14.91
N GLN A 62 4.62 -5.11 14.77
CA GLN A 62 5.27 -5.94 13.76
C GLN A 62 4.36 -7.13 13.43
N LEU A 63 4.11 -7.35 12.14
CA LEU A 63 3.34 -8.48 11.64
C LEU A 63 4.06 -9.79 11.91
N HIS A 64 3.34 -10.74 12.51
CA HIS A 64 3.88 -12.06 12.81
C HIS A 64 3.89 -12.94 11.55
N PRO A 65 5.06 -13.36 11.01
CA PRO A 65 5.13 -14.06 9.72
C PRO A 65 4.32 -15.36 9.66
N LYS A 66 4.27 -16.12 10.76
CA LYS A 66 3.47 -17.37 10.80
C LYS A 66 1.96 -17.15 10.72
N LYS A 67 1.46 -15.94 11.03
CA LYS A 67 0.02 -15.62 10.95
C LYS A 67 -0.43 -15.27 9.53
N LYS A 68 0.52 -15.00 8.61
CA LYS A 68 0.24 -14.68 7.20
C LYS A 68 -0.82 -13.58 7.00
N VAL A 69 -0.78 -12.56 7.86
CA VAL A 69 -1.78 -11.49 7.89
C VAL A 69 -1.76 -10.71 6.57
N TRP A 70 -0.57 -10.33 6.10
CA TRP A 70 -0.42 -9.58 4.85
C TRP A 70 -0.94 -10.37 3.66
N GLU A 71 -0.58 -11.65 3.56
CA GLU A 71 -1.00 -12.55 2.48
C GLU A 71 -2.51 -12.75 2.46
N THR A 72 -3.17 -12.70 3.62
CA THR A 72 -4.63 -12.78 3.73
C THR A 72 -5.29 -11.46 3.32
N VAL A 73 -4.74 -10.32 3.75
CA VAL A 73 -5.28 -8.99 3.47
C VAL A 73 -5.09 -8.58 2.00
N SER A 74 -3.93 -8.89 1.42
CA SER A 74 -3.56 -8.46 0.06
C SER A 74 -4.45 -9.07 -1.03
N VAL A 75 -5.14 -10.18 -0.76
CA VAL A 75 -6.07 -10.82 -1.71
C VAL A 75 -7.21 -9.88 -2.10
N ASP A 76 -7.71 -9.11 -1.14
CA ASP A 76 -8.81 -8.17 -1.35
C ASP A 76 -8.32 -6.74 -1.65
N LEU A 77 -7.01 -6.51 -1.68
CA LEU A 77 -6.41 -5.21 -1.93
C LEU A 77 -6.15 -5.02 -3.43
N LYS A 78 -6.90 -4.10 -4.05
CA LYS A 78 -6.85 -3.88 -5.50
C LYS A 78 -7.08 -2.42 -5.86
N VAL A 79 -6.68 -2.05 -7.07
CA VAL A 79 -7.05 -0.78 -7.67
C VAL A 79 -8.48 -0.90 -8.22
N ASP A 80 -9.36 0.02 -7.84
CA ASP A 80 -10.74 0.12 -8.35
C ASP A 80 -10.79 0.75 -9.75
N GLU A 81 -12.01 0.86 -10.30
CA GLU A 81 -12.25 1.44 -11.63
C GLU A 81 -11.91 2.94 -11.69
N GLN A 82 -11.98 3.64 -10.56
CA GLN A 82 -11.58 5.04 -10.46
C GLN A 82 -10.06 5.22 -10.30
N GLY A 83 -9.30 4.12 -10.19
CA GLY A 83 -7.86 4.17 -10.03
C GLY A 83 -7.39 4.29 -8.57
N ARG A 84 -8.28 4.14 -7.60
CA ARG A 84 -7.96 4.20 -6.18
C ARG A 84 -7.67 2.81 -5.66
N ALA A 85 -6.70 2.68 -4.77
CA ALA A 85 -6.57 1.46 -4.00
C ALA A 85 -7.80 1.31 -3.09
N SER A 86 -8.33 0.09 -3.06
CA SER A 86 -9.44 -0.30 -2.23
C SER A 86 -9.17 -1.65 -1.60
N TRP A 87 -9.63 -1.82 -0.37
CA TRP A 87 -9.67 -3.11 0.31
C TRP A 87 -11.12 -3.50 0.54
N LYS A 88 -11.54 -4.67 0.03
CA LYS A 88 -12.94 -5.13 0.11
C LYS A 88 -13.97 -4.12 -0.43
N GLY A 89 -13.57 -3.30 -1.41
CA GLY A 89 -14.41 -2.24 -1.99
C GLY A 89 -14.36 -0.90 -1.24
N HIS A 90 -13.59 -0.80 -0.17
CA HIS A 90 -13.43 0.41 0.63
C HIS A 90 -12.14 1.14 0.24
N PRO A 91 -12.21 2.39 -0.25
CA PRO A 91 -11.02 3.12 -0.68
C PRO A 91 -10.04 3.42 0.45
N LEU A 92 -8.75 3.31 0.15
CA LEU A 92 -7.68 3.73 1.04
C LEU A 92 -7.50 5.25 0.93
N VAL A 93 -7.62 5.92 2.07
CA VAL A 93 -7.53 7.38 2.19
C VAL A 93 -6.25 7.77 2.91
N VAL A 94 -5.70 8.93 2.56
CA VAL A 94 -4.44 9.43 3.07
C VAL A 94 -4.71 10.57 4.06
N GLY A 95 -4.08 10.52 5.23
CA GLY A 95 -4.12 11.61 6.22
C GLY A 95 -5.53 11.96 6.70
N ASP A 96 -5.97 13.19 6.42
CA ASP A 96 -7.24 13.78 6.87
C ASP A 96 -8.49 13.25 6.13
N LYS A 97 -8.32 12.16 5.37
CA LYS A 97 -9.38 11.44 4.63
C LYS A 97 -9.90 12.16 3.38
N LYS A 98 -9.21 13.18 2.87
CA LYS A 98 -9.64 13.90 1.66
C LYS A 98 -9.01 13.40 0.37
N THR A 99 -7.86 12.74 0.46
CA THR A 99 -7.10 12.23 -0.69
C THR A 99 -6.97 10.71 -0.63
N PHE A 100 -6.66 10.10 -1.77
CA PHE A 100 -6.63 8.65 -1.94
C PHE A 100 -5.25 8.18 -2.35
N MET A 101 -4.94 6.92 -2.04
CA MET A 101 -3.84 6.21 -2.68
C MET A 101 -4.30 5.75 -4.07
N THR A 102 -3.60 6.13 -5.15
CA THR A 102 -4.04 5.89 -6.53
C THR A 102 -2.98 5.22 -7.40
N ALA A 103 -3.39 4.50 -8.44
CA ALA A 103 -2.50 3.99 -9.47
C ALA A 103 -2.56 4.89 -10.72
N PRO A 104 -1.42 5.16 -11.38
CA PRO A 104 -1.36 6.03 -12.56
C PRO A 104 -2.32 5.62 -13.68
N SER A 105 -2.31 4.35 -14.09
CA SER A 105 -3.14 3.88 -15.21
C SER A 105 -3.76 2.50 -15.02
N LEU A 106 -3.17 1.63 -14.18
CA LEU A 106 -3.73 0.30 -13.95
C LEU A 106 -5.07 0.38 -13.20
N ARG A 107 -6.04 -0.44 -13.60
CA ARG A 107 -7.38 -0.55 -13.00
C ARG A 107 -7.73 -2.02 -12.83
N ASN A 108 -8.51 -2.35 -11.80
CA ASN A 108 -8.95 -3.71 -11.51
C ASN A 108 -7.79 -4.72 -11.37
N VAL A 109 -6.64 -4.25 -10.88
CA VAL A 109 -5.45 -5.08 -10.62
C VAL A 109 -5.14 -5.16 -9.13
N PRO A 110 -4.48 -6.23 -8.66
CA PRO A 110 -3.99 -6.30 -7.29
C PRO A 110 -3.01 -5.17 -6.95
N VAL A 111 -3.04 -4.74 -5.68
CA VAL A 111 -1.97 -3.94 -5.09
C VAL A 111 -1.15 -4.87 -4.20
N LYS A 112 0.16 -4.87 -4.42
CA LYS A 112 1.11 -5.76 -3.75
C LYS A 112 2.26 -4.97 -3.14
#